data_AF-A0AA43HTS6-F1
#
_entry.id   AF-A0AA43HTS6-F1
#
_cell.length_a   1.000
_cell.length_b   1.000
_cell.length_c   1.000
_cell.angle_alpha   90.00
_cell.angle_beta   90.00
_cell.angle_gamma   90.00
#
_symmetry.space_group_name_H-M   'P 1'
#
loop_
_entity.id
_entity.type
_entity.pdbx_description
1 polymer ?
#
loop_
_entity_poly.entity_id
_entity_poly.type
_entity_poly.pdbx_seq_one_letter_code
_entity_poly.pdbx_strand_id
1 'polypeptide(L)'
;MEYNDQNNETELNNIIDESLYYRTFFGKSADYYEKIYKRLLAGESIIFNPYAFLFSIFWLAYRKMYIELIILVLGIGFLNNFILFVLGIYTYKATLFTGIILTSCYGNVFYMKKAQRTVKRAKEMYVSTEAQLDNIEQEGGVSLVGPAVVAFAVFVLTIGIYAFTNYMKSLYF
;
A
#
# COMPACT_ATOMS: atom_id res chain seq x y z
N MET A 1 9.31 8.58 -44.73
CA MET A 1 10.22 8.59 -43.57
C MET A 1 9.61 9.41 -42.43
N GLU A 2 9.00 10.57 -42.71
CA GLU A 2 8.22 11.41 -41.77
C GLU A 2 7.13 10.70 -40.92
N TYR A 3 6.42 9.70 -41.45
CA TYR A 3 5.34 9.01 -40.72
C TYR A 3 5.83 8.18 -39.52
N ASN A 4 7.08 7.70 -39.56
CA ASN A 4 7.65 6.91 -38.47
C ASN A 4 8.21 7.82 -37.36
N ASP A 5 8.69 9.00 -37.72
CA ASP A 5 9.24 9.98 -36.77
C ASP A 5 8.13 10.63 -35.93
N GLN A 6 6.97 10.96 -36.50
CA GLN A 6 5.83 11.52 -35.75
C GLN A 6 5.20 10.52 -34.77
N ASN A 7 5.13 9.23 -35.13
CA ASN A 7 4.67 8.18 -34.22
C ASN A 7 5.65 7.97 -33.06
N ASN A 8 6.95 7.95 -33.36
CA ASN A 8 7.99 7.83 -32.34
C ASN A 8 8.03 9.05 -31.40
N GLU A 9 7.83 10.27 -31.91
CA GLU A 9 7.74 11.48 -31.08
C GLU A 9 6.49 11.48 -30.18
N THR A 10 5.35 11.03 -30.70
CA THR A 10 4.10 10.95 -29.93
C THR A 10 4.19 9.89 -28.83
N GLU A 11 4.76 8.72 -29.14
CA GLU A 11 4.96 7.64 -28.17
C GLU A 11 6.00 8.03 -27.11
N LEU A 12 7.10 8.67 -27.50
CA LEU A 12 8.12 9.19 -26.59
C LEU A 12 7.55 10.27 -25.67
N ASN A 13 6.75 11.20 -26.19
CA ASN A 13 6.09 12.23 -25.38
C ASN A 13 5.09 11.63 -24.39
N ASN A 14 4.34 10.59 -24.77
CA ASN A 14 3.44 9.87 -23.86
C ASN A 14 4.21 9.12 -22.75
N ILE A 15 5.35 8.51 -23.07
CA ILE A 15 6.22 7.83 -22.09
C ILE A 15 6.84 8.84 -21.12
N ILE A 16 7.30 9.99 -21.62
CA ILE A 16 7.86 11.09 -20.80
C ILE A 16 6.78 11.69 -19.90
N ASP A 17 5.57 11.90 -20.43
CA ASP A 17 4.41 12.41 -19.68
C ASP A 17 4.02 11.44 -18.55
N GLU A 18 3.89 10.15 -18.81
CA GLU A 18 3.62 9.15 -17.77
C GLU A 18 4.74 9.06 -16.73
N SER A 19 6.00 9.09 -17.17
CA SER A 19 7.16 9.08 -16.29
C SER A 19 7.14 10.24 -15.30
N LEU A 20 6.78 11.46 -15.76
CA LEU A 20 6.67 12.62 -14.89
C LEU A 20 5.66 12.39 -13.76
N TYR A 21 4.44 11.95 -14.07
CA TYR A 21 3.42 11.71 -13.05
C TYR A 21 3.83 10.64 -12.03
N TYR A 22 4.41 9.53 -12.49
CA TYR A 22 4.84 8.47 -11.57
C TYR A 22 6.03 8.91 -10.72
N ARG A 23 6.99 9.65 -11.28
CA ARG A 23 8.11 10.21 -10.52
C ARG A 23 7.61 11.20 -9.45
N THR A 24 6.63 12.04 -9.78
CA THR A 24 5.95 12.93 -8.81
C THR A 24 5.27 12.13 -7.70
N PHE A 25 4.54 11.07 -8.04
CA PHE A 25 3.88 10.21 -7.05
C PHE A 25 4.89 9.53 -6.11
N PHE A 26 6.02 9.04 -6.63
CA PHE A 26 7.00 8.29 -5.84
C PHE A 26 8.01 9.18 -5.10
N GLY A 27 8.16 10.44 -5.52
CA GLY A 27 9.07 11.43 -4.97
C GLY A 27 10.50 10.88 -4.84
N LYS A 28 11.07 10.96 -3.63
CA LYS A 28 12.45 10.49 -3.33
C LYS A 28 12.71 9.01 -3.65
N SER A 29 11.67 8.20 -3.81
CA SER A 29 11.78 6.76 -4.13
C SER A 29 11.48 6.43 -5.59
N ALA A 30 11.40 7.43 -6.47
CA ALA A 30 11.06 7.25 -7.89
C ALA A 30 11.92 6.19 -8.59
N ASP A 31 13.25 6.27 -8.49
CA ASP A 31 14.15 5.35 -9.20
C ASP A 31 13.99 3.89 -8.72
N TYR A 32 13.62 3.70 -7.45
CA TYR A 32 13.28 2.37 -6.93
C TYR A 32 12.00 1.85 -7.59
N TYR A 33 10.94 2.64 -7.61
CA TYR A 33 9.65 2.21 -8.15
C TYR A 33 9.61 2.13 -9.67
N GLU A 34 10.48 2.84 -10.38
CA GLU A 34 10.66 2.65 -11.81
C GLU A 34 11.19 1.24 -12.13
N LYS A 35 12.12 0.72 -11.31
CA LYS A 35 12.58 -0.68 -11.44
C LYS A 35 11.47 -1.68 -11.14
N ILE A 36 10.66 -1.38 -10.12
CA ILE A 36 9.47 -2.21 -9.80
C ILE A 36 8.48 -2.21 -10.97
N TYR A 37 8.24 -1.05 -11.57
CA TYR A 37 7.34 -0.92 -12.72
C TYR A 37 7.82 -1.76 -13.91
N LYS A 38 9.10 -1.69 -14.27
CA LYS A 38 9.70 -2.51 -15.34
C LYS A 38 9.54 -4.01 -15.09
N ARG A 39 9.71 -4.45 -13.84
CA ARG A 39 9.50 -5.86 -13.45
C ARG A 39 8.04 -6.29 -13.58
N LEU A 40 7.10 -5.43 -13.19
CA LEU A 40 5.67 -5.69 -13.37
C LEU A 40 5.29 -5.79 -14.86
N LEU A 41 5.83 -4.90 -15.71
CA LEU A 41 5.64 -4.97 -17.17
C LEU A 41 6.23 -6.25 -17.78
N ALA A 42 7.30 -6.78 -17.21
CA ALA A 42 7.87 -8.08 -17.60
C ALA A 42 7.02 -9.29 -17.14
N GLY A 43 5.88 -9.06 -16.48
CA GLY A 43 4.93 -10.10 -16.07
C GLY A 43 5.13 -10.61 -14.64
N GLU A 44 6.04 -10.03 -13.86
CA GLU A 44 6.17 -10.41 -12.45
C GLU A 44 4.93 -9.98 -11.66
N SER A 45 4.27 -10.92 -10.99
CA SER A 45 3.08 -10.66 -10.17
C SER A 45 3.40 -10.48 -8.68
N ILE A 46 4.62 -10.84 -8.26
CA ILE A 46 5.10 -10.78 -6.88
C ILE A 46 6.49 -10.15 -6.89
N ILE A 47 6.65 -9.07 -6.14
CA ILE A 47 7.94 -8.39 -6.01
C ILE A 47 8.22 -8.15 -4.53
N PHE A 48 9.11 -8.97 -3.98
CA PHE A 48 9.45 -8.95 -2.56
C PHE A 48 9.94 -7.56 -2.11
N ASN A 49 9.40 -7.12 -0.98
CA ASN A 49 9.72 -5.86 -0.35
C ASN A 49 10.29 -6.10 1.06
N PRO A 50 11.61 -5.88 1.25
CA PRO A 50 12.25 -6.10 2.55
C PRO A 50 11.76 -5.11 3.63
N TYR A 51 11.39 -3.89 3.26
CA TYR A 51 10.85 -2.91 4.20
C TYR A 51 9.45 -3.28 4.67
N ALA A 52 8.61 -3.79 3.77
CA ALA A 52 7.29 -4.29 4.13
C ALA A 52 7.35 -5.60 4.91
N PHE A 53 8.42 -6.38 4.76
CA PHE A 53 8.69 -7.55 5.62
C PHE A 53 9.03 -7.12 7.04
N LEU A 54 9.96 -6.18 7.20
CA LEU A 54 10.42 -5.74 8.52
C LEU A 54 9.38 -4.89 9.27
N PHE A 55 8.66 -4.03 8.55
CA PHE A 55 7.74 -3.06 9.14
C PHE A 55 6.25 -3.37 8.90
N SER A 56 5.91 -4.40 8.12
CA SER A 56 4.54 -4.89 7.90
C SER A 56 3.52 -3.75 7.64
N ILE A 57 2.44 -3.68 8.42
CA ILE A 57 1.38 -2.66 8.30
C ILE A 57 1.89 -1.23 8.48
N PHE A 58 2.98 -1.02 9.23
CA PHE A 58 3.58 0.32 9.38
C PHE A 58 4.18 0.81 8.06
N TRP A 59 4.70 -0.09 7.23
CA TRP A 59 5.18 0.27 5.91
C TRP A 59 4.05 0.73 4.98
N LEU A 60 2.89 0.06 5.04
CA LEU A 60 1.70 0.49 4.28
C LEU A 60 1.27 1.90 4.69
N ALA A 61 1.19 2.15 6.01
CA ALA A 61 0.83 3.46 6.55
C ALA A 61 1.85 4.54 6.19
N TYR A 62 3.15 4.20 6.20
CA TYR A 62 4.24 5.08 5.80
C TYR A 62 4.10 5.54 4.34
N ARG A 63 3.64 4.65 3.44
CA ARG A 63 3.37 4.94 2.02
C ARG A 63 1.96 5.47 1.75
N LYS A 64 1.26 5.94 2.79
CA LYS A 64 -0.11 6.47 2.72
C LYS A 64 -1.12 5.49 2.10
N MET A 65 -0.91 4.17 2.23
CA MET A 65 -1.82 3.14 1.70
C MET A 65 -2.89 2.75 2.73
N TYR A 66 -3.69 3.72 3.16
CA TYR A 66 -4.63 3.54 4.26
C TYR A 66 -5.80 2.63 3.91
N ILE A 67 -6.29 2.70 2.67
CA ILE A 67 -7.38 1.85 2.20
C ILE A 67 -6.90 0.40 2.07
N GLU A 68 -5.73 0.17 1.49
CA GLU A 68 -5.13 -1.16 1.39
C GLU A 68 -4.83 -1.75 2.77
N LEU A 69 -4.38 -0.93 3.72
CA LEU A 69 -4.18 -1.33 5.11
C LEU A 69 -5.49 -1.78 5.75
N ILE A 70 -6.56 -1.00 5.63
CA ILE A 70 -7.88 -1.35 6.18
C ILE A 70 -8.39 -2.64 5.56
N ILE A 71 -8.35 -2.77 4.23
CA ILE A 71 -8.77 -3.97 3.51
C ILE A 71 -7.98 -5.19 3.98
N LEU A 72 -6.65 -5.05 4.15
CA LEU A 72 -5.79 -6.14 4.61
C LEU A 72 -6.16 -6.58 6.03
N VAL A 73 -6.28 -5.63 6.96
CA VAL A 73 -6.60 -5.92 8.37
C VAL A 73 -7.98 -6.57 8.49
N LEU A 74 -8.99 -6.01 7.81
CA LEU A 74 -10.35 -6.56 7.82
C LEU A 74 -10.41 -7.92 7.13
N GLY A 75 -9.75 -8.09 5.98
CA GLY A 75 -9.73 -9.35 5.23
C GLY A 75 -9.07 -10.48 6.01
N ILE A 76 -7.94 -10.22 6.65
CA ILE A 76 -7.23 -11.18 7.50
C ILE A 76 -8.06 -11.49 8.76
N GLY A 77 -8.65 -10.47 9.39
CA GLY A 77 -9.50 -10.64 10.56
C GLY A 77 -10.73 -11.48 10.26
N PHE A 78 -11.40 -11.22 9.12
CA PHE A 78 -12.52 -12.01 8.64
C PHE A 78 -12.12 -13.46 8.39
N LEU A 79 -11.01 -13.69 7.67
CA LEU A 79 -10.51 -15.04 7.40
C LEU A 79 -10.22 -15.81 8.69
N ASN A 80 -9.59 -15.17 9.68
CA ASN A 80 -9.30 -15.82 10.96
C ASN A 80 -10.58 -16.18 11.73
N ASN A 81 -11.59 -15.30 11.75
CA ASN A 81 -12.88 -15.59 12.37
C ASN A 81 -13.64 -16.70 11.63
N PHE A 82 -13.57 -16.72 10.30
CA PHE A 82 -14.16 -17.77 9.49
C PHE A 82 -13.51 -19.14 9.79
N ILE A 83 -12.19 -19.20 9.87
CA ILE A 83 -11.45 -20.42 10.25
C ILE A 83 -11.83 -20.87 11.67
N LEU A 84 -11.91 -19.95 12.63
CA LEU A 84 -12.36 -20.27 13.99
C LEU A 84 -13.77 -20.84 13.98
N PHE A 85 -14.68 -20.24 13.22
CA PHE A 85 -16.08 -20.68 13.16
C PHE A 85 -16.22 -22.08 12.55
N VAL A 86 -15.52 -22.36 11.45
CA VAL A 86 -15.63 -23.63 10.72
C VAL A 86 -14.85 -24.76 11.39
N LEU A 87 -13.66 -24.48 11.91
CA LEU A 87 -12.73 -25.50 12.40
C LEU A 87 -12.57 -25.51 13.93
N GLY A 88 -13.05 -24.49 14.64
CA GLY A 88 -12.84 -24.33 16.09
C GLY A 88 -11.40 -23.98 16.48
N ILE A 89 -10.54 -23.62 15.52
CA ILE A 89 -9.12 -23.36 15.74
C ILE A 89 -8.85 -21.85 15.72
N TYR A 90 -8.22 -21.34 16.78
CA TYR A 90 -7.75 -19.96 16.83
C TYR A 90 -6.27 -19.86 16.46
N THR A 91 -5.93 -19.12 15.39
CA THR A 91 -4.58 -19.15 14.80
C THR A 91 -3.87 -17.80 14.78
N TYR A 92 -3.95 -17.02 15.87
CA TYR A 92 -3.41 -15.64 15.92
C TYR A 92 -1.96 -15.47 15.42
N LYS A 93 -1.06 -16.43 15.69
CA LYS A 93 0.32 -16.39 15.17
C LYS A 93 0.34 -16.52 13.65
N ALA A 94 -0.41 -17.48 13.10
CA ALA A 94 -0.53 -17.66 11.66
C ALA A 94 -1.13 -16.41 11.01
N THR A 95 -2.15 -15.80 11.63
CA THR A 95 -2.76 -14.53 11.19
C THR A 95 -1.73 -13.41 11.04
N LEU A 96 -0.85 -13.23 12.03
CA LEU A 96 0.23 -12.24 11.99
C LEU A 96 1.24 -12.53 10.88
N PHE A 97 1.68 -13.80 10.76
CA PHE A 97 2.61 -14.21 9.70
C PHE A 97 2.01 -14.04 8.31
N THR A 98 0.72 -14.36 8.12
CA THR A 98 0.01 -14.13 6.85
C THR A 98 0.03 -12.65 6.49
N GLY A 99 -0.25 -11.75 7.44
CA GLY A 99 -0.16 -10.31 7.22
C GLY A 99 1.23 -9.88 6.74
N ILE A 100 2.29 -10.32 7.43
CA ILE A 100 3.67 -10.02 7.07
C ILE A 100 4.00 -10.54 5.67
N ILE A 101 3.65 -11.80 5.36
CA ILE A 101 3.94 -12.40 4.04
C ILE A 101 3.21 -11.65 2.94
N LEU A 102 1.92 -11.33 3.14
CA LEU A 102 1.13 -10.60 2.15
C LEU A 102 1.69 -9.19 1.90
N THR A 103 2.05 -8.45 2.95
CA THR A 103 2.66 -7.12 2.79
C THR A 103 4.03 -7.21 2.12
N SER A 104 4.82 -8.24 2.43
CA SER A 104 6.16 -8.43 1.85
C SER A 104 6.12 -8.77 0.37
N CYS A 105 5.22 -9.67 -0.02
CA CYS A 105 5.14 -10.16 -1.40
C CYS A 105 4.38 -9.19 -2.33
N TYR A 106 3.33 -8.55 -1.81
CA TYR A 106 2.39 -7.77 -2.64
C TYR A 106 2.40 -6.27 -2.33
N GLY A 107 3.09 -5.80 -1.28
CA GLY A 107 3.07 -4.39 -0.89
C GLY A 107 3.54 -3.44 -2.00
N ASN A 108 4.59 -3.82 -2.75
CA ASN A 108 5.04 -3.05 -3.91
C ASN A 108 4.03 -3.03 -5.05
N VAL A 109 3.37 -4.16 -5.30
CA VAL A 109 2.34 -4.30 -6.34
C VAL A 109 1.13 -3.42 -6.00
N PHE A 110 0.69 -3.43 -4.74
CA PHE A 110 -0.42 -2.59 -4.28
C PHE A 110 -0.08 -1.11 -4.37
N TYR A 111 1.14 -0.71 -4.01
CA TYR A 111 1.57 0.68 -4.12
C TYR A 111 1.64 1.15 -5.57
N MET A 112 2.10 0.30 -6.50
CA MET A 112 2.06 0.61 -7.93
C MET A 112 0.62 0.76 -8.45
N LYS A 113 -0.29 -0.16 -8.06
CA LYS A 113 -1.71 -0.06 -8.42
C LYS A 113 -2.37 1.19 -7.83
N LYS A 114 -1.95 1.63 -6.64
CA LYS A 114 -2.37 2.93 -6.08
C LYS A 114 -1.87 4.07 -6.96
N ALA A 115 -0.59 4.10 -7.32
CA ALA A 115 -0.01 5.12 -8.20
C ALA A 115 -0.79 5.26 -9.51
N GLN A 116 -1.03 4.14 -10.20
CA GLN A 116 -1.80 4.10 -11.45
C GLN A 116 -3.21 4.69 -11.29
N ARG A 117 -3.91 4.31 -10.22
CA ARG A 117 -5.25 4.85 -9.92
C ARG A 117 -5.19 6.35 -9.62
N THR A 118 -4.20 6.81 -8.86
CA THR A 118 -4.03 8.23 -8.53
C THR A 118 -3.75 9.06 -9.77
N VAL A 119 -2.82 8.62 -10.63
CA VAL A 119 -2.47 9.33 -11.88
C VAL A 119 -3.68 9.40 -12.81
N LYS A 120 -4.35 8.26 -13.03
CA LYS A 120 -5.57 8.22 -13.85
C LYS A 120 -6.64 9.17 -13.33
N ARG A 121 -6.93 9.11 -12.02
CA ARG A 121 -7.93 9.97 -11.38
C ARG A 121 -7.56 11.45 -11.48
N ALA A 122 -6.29 11.81 -11.31
CA ALA A 122 -5.86 13.19 -11.44
C ALA A 122 -6.06 13.73 -12.88
N LYS A 123 -5.68 12.94 -13.89
CA LYS A 123 -5.89 13.28 -15.31
C LYS A 123 -7.37 13.45 -15.66
N GLU A 124 -8.25 12.68 -15.01
CA GLU A 124 -9.71 12.78 -15.21
C GLU A 124 -10.35 13.98 -14.47
N MET A 125 -9.83 14.35 -13.30
CA MET A 125 -10.44 15.38 -12.45
C MET A 125 -9.94 16.80 -12.71
N TYR A 126 -8.70 16.98 -13.20
CA TYR A 126 -8.07 18.29 -13.34
C TYR A 126 -7.68 18.57 -14.78
N VAL A 127 -7.93 19.81 -15.22
CA VAL A 127 -7.65 20.24 -16.60
C VAL A 127 -6.17 20.61 -16.81
N SER A 128 -5.56 21.29 -15.83
CA SER A 128 -4.17 21.74 -15.92
C SER A 128 -3.19 20.69 -15.37
N THR A 129 -2.09 20.48 -16.08
CA THR A 129 -0.98 19.60 -15.64
C THR A 129 -0.47 19.95 -14.24
N GLU A 130 -0.36 21.23 -13.89
CA GLU A 130 0.08 21.67 -12.56
C GLU A 130 -0.85 21.12 -11.45
N ALA A 131 -2.16 21.37 -11.55
CA ALA A 131 -3.12 20.83 -10.59
C ALA A 131 -3.16 19.29 -10.55
N GLN A 132 -2.90 18.61 -11.68
CA GLN A 132 -2.77 17.15 -11.70
C GLN A 132 -1.56 16.69 -10.88
N LEU A 133 -0.40 17.31 -11.10
CA LEU A 133 0.85 16.99 -10.41
C LEU A 133 0.77 17.31 -8.91
N ASP A 134 0.18 18.44 -8.54
CA ASP A 134 -0.04 18.82 -7.14
C ASP A 134 -0.90 17.78 -6.41
N ASN A 135 -1.99 17.31 -7.03
CA ASN A 135 -2.82 16.25 -6.45
C ASN A 135 -2.04 14.94 -6.27
N ILE A 136 -1.26 14.56 -7.28
CA ILE A 136 -0.47 13.33 -7.29
C ILE A 136 0.62 13.37 -6.21
N GLU A 137 1.30 14.51 -6.03
CA GLU A 137 2.32 14.68 -5.00
C GLU A 137 1.73 14.56 -3.58
N GLN A 138 0.56 15.16 -3.35
CA GLN A 138 -0.11 15.10 -2.04
C GLN A 138 -0.54 13.68 -1.66
N GLU A 139 -1.02 12.90 -2.62
CA GLU A 139 -1.50 11.52 -2.44
C GLU A 139 -0.37 10.47 -2.38
N GLY A 140 0.74 10.79 -3.02
CA GLY A 140 1.94 9.96 -3.12
C GLY A 140 2.94 10.16 -1.99
N GLY A 141 4.14 9.63 -2.22
CA GLY A 141 5.29 9.80 -1.34
C GLY A 141 5.17 9.06 -0.01
N VAL A 142 5.58 9.74 1.07
CA VAL A 142 5.69 9.16 2.42
C VAL A 142 5.09 10.07 3.47
N SER A 143 4.70 9.49 4.59
CA SER A 143 4.25 10.21 5.78
C SER A 143 4.65 9.48 7.05
N LEU A 144 5.24 10.19 8.01
CA LEU A 144 5.49 9.65 9.36
C LEU A 144 4.24 9.69 10.24
N VAL A 145 3.25 10.53 9.90
CA VAL A 145 1.98 10.62 10.63
C VAL A 145 1.21 9.31 10.54
N GLY A 146 1.19 8.67 9.37
CA GLY A 146 0.51 7.39 9.15
C GLY A 146 0.96 6.29 10.14
N PRO A 147 2.26 5.94 10.16
CA PRO A 147 2.81 4.98 11.13
C PRO A 147 2.57 5.38 12.59
N ALA A 148 2.67 6.66 12.94
CA ALA A 148 2.42 7.13 14.30
C ALA A 148 0.96 6.89 14.73
N VAL A 149 0.00 7.18 13.85
CA VAL A 149 -1.43 6.91 14.09
C VAL A 149 -1.68 5.42 14.24
N VAL A 150 -1.09 4.58 13.38
CA VAL A 150 -1.23 3.11 13.49
C VAL A 150 -0.60 2.59 14.78
N ALA A 151 0.56 3.10 15.18
CA ALA A 151 1.23 2.71 16.43
C ALA A 151 0.37 3.06 17.64
N PHE A 152 -0.20 4.28 17.67
CA PHE A 152 -1.09 4.71 18.72
C PHE A 152 -2.36 3.84 18.79
N ALA A 153 -2.97 3.53 17.64
CA ALA A 153 -4.13 2.66 17.59
C ALA A 153 -3.84 1.25 18.13
N VAL A 154 -2.71 0.64 17.73
CA VAL A 154 -2.27 -0.67 18.23
C VAL A 154 -2.01 -0.62 19.74
N PHE A 155 -1.40 0.44 20.23
CA PHE A 155 -1.14 0.65 21.66
C PHE A 155 -2.44 0.71 22.48
N VAL A 156 -3.39 1.56 22.07
CA VAL A 156 -4.71 1.69 22.72
C VAL A 156 -5.48 0.37 22.70
N LEU A 157 -5.51 -0.33 21.56
CA LEU A 157 -6.18 -1.62 21.45
C LEU A 157 -5.55 -2.67 22.38
N THR A 158 -4.22 -2.70 22.47
CA THR A 158 -3.50 -3.67 23.31
C THR A 158 -3.78 -3.42 24.79
N ILE A 159 -3.75 -2.15 25.24
CA ILE A 159 -4.11 -1.79 26.62
C ILE A 159 -5.55 -2.12 26.92
N GLY A 160 -6.47 -1.80 26.00
CA GLY A 160 -7.89 -2.11 26.14
C GLY A 160 -8.16 -3.60 26.30
N ILE A 161 -7.54 -4.44 25.45
CA ILE A 161 -7.65 -5.90 25.53
C ILE A 161 -7.07 -6.41 26.86
N TYR A 162 -5.92 -5.90 27.29
CA TYR A 162 -5.30 -6.28 28.55
C TYR A 162 -6.17 -5.93 29.77
N ALA A 163 -6.65 -4.68 29.84
CA ALA A 163 -7.52 -4.20 30.91
C ALA A 163 -8.84 -4.99 30.97
N PHE A 164 -9.48 -5.20 29.82
CA PHE A 164 -10.70 -6.01 29.71
C PHE A 164 -10.49 -7.44 30.20
N THR A 165 -9.38 -8.08 29.80
CA THR A 165 -9.06 -9.45 30.21
C THR A 165 -8.85 -9.54 31.72
N ASN A 166 -8.19 -8.57 32.33
CA ASN A 166 -7.99 -8.53 33.78
C ASN A 166 -9.30 -8.30 34.55
N TYR A 167 -10.14 -7.38 34.06
CA TYR A 167 -11.46 -7.13 34.62
C TYR A 167 -12.33 -8.39 34.61
N MET A 168 -12.37 -9.10 33.46
CA MET A 168 -13.10 -10.37 33.36
C MET A 168 -12.56 -11.39 34.36
N LYS A 169 -11.24 -11.55 34.50
CA LYS A 169 -10.66 -12.47 35.50
C LYS A 169 -11.12 -12.16 36.92
N SER A 170 -11.19 -10.89 37.33
CA SER A 170 -11.65 -10.52 38.68
C SER A 170 -13.14 -10.75 38.95
N LEU A 171 -13.95 -10.97 37.90
CA LEU A 171 -15.38 -11.28 38.05
C LEU A 171 -15.64 -12.79 38.21
N TYR A 172 -14.76 -13.63 37.66
CA TYR A 172 -14.93 -15.09 37.63
C TYR A 172 -13.99 -15.85 38.58
N PHE A 173 -13.08 -15.16 39.26
CA PHE A 173 -12.18 -15.67 40.31
C PHE A 173 -12.17 -14.73 41.49
#